data_AF-A0A535F4Z0-F1
#
_entry.id   AF-A0A535F4Z0-F1
#
_cell.length_a   1.000
_cell.length_b   1.000
_cell.length_c   1.000
_cell.angle_alpha   90.00
_cell.angle_beta   90.00
_cell.angle_gamma   90.00
#
_symmetry.space_group_name_H-M   'P 1'
#
loop_
_entity.id
_entity.type
_entity.pdbx_description
1 polymer ?
#
loop_
_entity_poly.entity_id
_entity_poly.type
_entity_poly.pdbx_seq_one_letter_code
_entity_poly.pdbx_strand_id
1 'polypeptide(L)'
;MTECPQCGAQNEDNVKNCTGCRVNMYWASQHYDELRKLREANELPSRPQTASFLTETSQRIDNGPTAGWLRSTIAKFGYKGAGKKVCTTAE
;
A
#
# COMPACT_ATOMS: atom_id res chain seq x y z
N MET A 1 -3.89 -3.92 -13.68
CA MET A 1 -4.58 -3.35 -12.51
C MET A 1 -4.90 -4.49 -11.57
N THR A 2 -4.64 -4.30 -10.28
CA THR A 2 -4.79 -5.32 -9.24
C THR A 2 -5.77 -4.84 -8.18
N GLU A 3 -6.80 -5.65 -7.92
CA GLU A 3 -7.79 -5.37 -6.89
C GLU A 3 -7.20 -5.62 -5.50
N CYS A 4 -7.43 -4.71 -4.57
CA CYS A 4 -7.04 -4.88 -3.17
C CYS A 4 -7.98 -5.89 -2.48
N PRO A 5 -7.46 -6.99 -1.91
CA PRO A 5 -8.31 -8.02 -1.31
C PRO A 5 -9.00 -7.56 -0.01
N GLN A 6 -8.52 -6.47 0.60
CA GLN A 6 -9.12 -5.89 1.81
C GLN A 6 -10.30 -4.96 1.51
N CYS A 7 -10.15 -4.03 0.56
CA CYS A 7 -11.15 -2.97 0.35
C CYS A 7 -11.75 -2.94 -1.06
N GLY A 8 -11.32 -3.81 -1.97
CA GLY A 8 -11.82 -3.88 -3.35
C GLY A 8 -11.35 -2.74 -4.27
N ALA A 9 -10.52 -1.81 -3.79
CA ALA A 9 -10.01 -0.73 -4.62
C ALA A 9 -9.12 -1.28 -5.75
N GLN A 10 -9.26 -0.73 -6.96
CA GLN A 10 -8.39 -1.04 -8.10
C GLN A 10 -7.09 -0.24 -8.00
N ASN A 11 -5.96 -0.90 -8.15
CA ASN A 11 -4.64 -0.31 -8.05
C ASN A 11 -3.81 -0.57 -9.32
N GLU A 12 -2.83 0.29 -9.60
CA GLU A 12 -1.80 -0.03 -10.60
C GLU A 12 -0.94 -1.19 -10.10
N ASP A 13 -0.44 -2.03 -11.00
CA ASP A 13 0.21 -3.30 -10.63
C ASP A 13 1.51 -3.13 -9.83
N ASN A 14 2.13 -1.96 -9.92
CA ASN A 14 3.40 -1.66 -9.27
C ASN A 14 3.26 -0.82 -7.99
N VAL A 15 2.05 -0.57 -7.50
CA VAL A 15 1.91 0.18 -6.23
C VAL A 15 2.33 -0.67 -5.04
N LYS A 16 3.09 -0.08 -4.12
CA LYS A 16 3.49 -0.78 -2.89
C LYS A 16 2.34 -0.95 -1.90
N ASN A 17 1.46 0.04 -1.81
CA ASN A 17 0.34 0.06 -0.88
C ASN A 17 -0.94 0.40 -1.63
N CYS A 18 -2.05 -0.18 -1.20
CA CYS A 18 -3.37 0.12 -1.76
C CYS A 18 -3.73 1.60 -1.59
N THR A 19 -4.24 2.23 -2.65
CA THR A 19 -4.65 3.65 -2.63
C THR A 19 -5.85 3.92 -1.71
N GLY A 20 -6.74 2.94 -1.54
CA GLY A 20 -7.92 3.04 -0.69
C GLY A 20 -7.64 2.76 0.78
N CYS A 21 -7.03 1.62 1.09
CA CYS A 21 -6.90 1.13 2.48
C CYS A 21 -5.48 1.06 3.02
N ARG A 22 -4.46 1.40 2.21
CA ARG A 22 -3.03 1.44 2.56
C ARG A 22 -2.39 0.12 2.95
N VAL A 23 -3.11 -1.00 2.86
CA VAL A 23 -2.50 -2.33 2.99
C VAL A 23 -1.37 -2.49 1.97
N ASN A 24 -0.27 -3.11 2.36
CA ASN A 24 0.83 -3.40 1.46
C ASN A 24 0.38 -4.46 0.42
N MET A 25 0.46 -4.13 -0.87
CA MET A 25 -0.07 -4.99 -1.94
C MET A 25 0.77 -6.25 -2.16
N TYR A 26 2.09 -6.17 -1.93
CA TYR A 26 2.98 -7.34 -2.03
C TYR A 26 2.72 -8.33 -0.89
N TRP A 27 2.59 -7.84 0.34
CA TRP A 27 2.22 -8.68 1.48
C TRP A 27 0.81 -9.26 1.28
N ALA A 28 -0.13 -8.44 0.81
CA ALA A 28 -1.51 -8.87 0.62
C ALA A 28 -1.64 -9.98 -0.45
N SER A 29 -0.86 -9.93 -1.53
CA SER A 29 -0.89 -10.96 -2.55
C SER A 29 -0.36 -12.32 -2.07
N GLN A 30 0.47 -12.34 -1.03
CA GLN A 30 1.03 -13.57 -0.45
C GLN A 30 0.23 -14.10 0.74
N HIS A 31 -0.35 -13.22 1.56
CA HIS A 31 -0.81 -13.59 2.90
C HIS A 31 -2.27 -13.24 3.20
N TYR A 32 -2.95 -12.46 2.36
CA TYR A 32 -4.28 -11.96 2.72
C TYR A 32 -5.34 -13.08 2.81
N ASP A 33 -5.26 -14.07 1.94
CA ASP A 33 -6.20 -15.20 1.95
C ASP A 33 -6.07 -16.06 3.21
N GLU A 34 -4.86 -16.21 3.74
CA GLU A 34 -4.63 -16.88 5.02
C GLU A 34 -5.22 -16.05 6.17
N LEU A 35 -4.94 -14.74 6.20
CA LEU A 35 -5.53 -13.83 7.18
C LEU A 35 -7.06 -13.88 7.14
N ARG A 36 -7.66 -13.89 5.94
CA ARG A 36 -9.11 -13.96 5.76
C ARG A 36 -9.70 -15.22 6.41
N LYS A 37 -9.11 -16.39 6.13
CA LYS A 37 -9.53 -17.68 6.72
C LYS A 37 -9.37 -17.68 8.23
N LEU A 38 -8.26 -17.16 8.77
CA LEU A 38 -8.04 -17.04 10.20
C LEU A 38 -9.12 -16.18 10.86
N ARG A 39 -9.50 -15.06 10.25
CA ARG A 39 -10.55 -14.17 10.77
C ARG A 39 -11.91 -14.86 10.78
N GLU A 40 -12.28 -15.50 9.68
CA GLU A 40 -13.53 -16.26 9.56
C GLU A 40 -13.61 -17.38 10.61
N ALA A 41 -12.51 -18.12 10.83
CA ALA A 41 -12.42 -19.16 11.84
C ALA A 41 -12.55 -18.64 13.29
N ASN A 42 -12.34 -17.34 13.50
CA ASN A 42 -12.49 -16.66 14.80
C ASN A 42 -13.77 -15.81 14.86
N GLU A 43 -14.73 -16.03 13.97
CA GLU A 43 -15.99 -15.29 13.92
C GLU A 43 -15.80 -13.76 13.74
N LEU A 44 -14.68 -13.36 13.15
CA LEU A 44 -14.36 -11.98 12.82
C LEU A 44 -14.72 -11.65 11.37
N PRO A 45 -15.04 -10.38 11.05
CA PRO A 45 -15.26 -9.97 9.67
C PRO A 45 -14.06 -10.28 8.77
N SER A 46 -14.28 -11.00 7.68
CA SER A 46 -13.25 -11.46 6.74
C SER A 46 -12.47 -10.31 6.09
N ARG A 47 -13.11 -9.14 5.94
CA ARG A 47 -12.52 -7.88 5.45
C ARG A 47 -12.67 -6.78 6.51
N PRO A 48 -11.68 -6.59 7.40
CA PRO A 48 -11.74 -5.53 8.39
C PRO A 48 -11.67 -4.15 7.73
N GLN A 49 -12.42 -3.20 8.27
CA GLN A 49 -12.28 -1.81 7.88
C GLN A 49 -10.92 -1.26 8.34
N THR A 50 -10.26 -0.51 7.47
CA THR A 50 -9.08 0.26 7.87
C THR A 50 -9.51 1.37 8.81
N ALA A 51 -8.76 1.59 9.88
CA ALA A 51 -9.01 2.70 10.80
C ALA A 51 -8.95 4.04 10.05
N SER A 52 -9.97 4.88 10.24
CA SER A 52 -10.17 6.12 9.48
C SER A 52 -8.97 7.08 9.58
N PHE A 53 -8.33 7.17 10.75
CA PHE A 53 -7.16 8.03 10.94
C PHE A 53 -6.01 7.64 9.99
N LEU A 54 -5.80 6.35 9.68
CA LEU A 54 -4.74 5.92 8.75
C LEU A 54 -5.04 6.36 7.33
N THR A 55 -6.30 6.21 6.89
CA THR A 55 -6.73 6.65 5.56
C THR A 55 -6.66 8.17 5.44
N GLU A 56 -7.13 8.90 6.45
CA GLU A 56 -7.13 10.36 6.48
C GLU A 56 -5.70 10.93 6.52
N THR A 57 -4.83 10.42 7.41
CA THR A 57 -3.44 10.86 7.49
C THR A 57 -2.71 10.60 6.18
N SER A 58 -2.88 9.43 5.57
CA SER A 58 -2.25 9.11 4.29
C SER A 58 -2.73 10.04 3.18
N GLN A 59 -4.03 10.32 3.12
CA GLN A 59 -4.60 11.22 2.12
C GLN A 59 -4.14 12.67 2.31
N ARG A 60 -3.98 13.14 3.55
CA ARG A 60 -3.41 14.46 3.84
C ARG A 60 -1.96 14.58 3.41
N ILE A 61 -1.18 13.50 3.45
CA ILE A 61 0.21 13.48 2.97
C ILE A 61 0.22 13.52 1.43
N ASP A 62 -0.56 12.65 0.79
CA ASP A 62 -0.62 12.54 -0.68
C ASP A 62 -1.14 13.81 -1.37
N ASN A 63 -2.06 14.52 -0.69
CA ASN A 63 -2.69 15.75 -1.16
C ASN A 63 -2.22 17.00 -0.40
N GLY A 64 -1.20 16.86 0.44
CA GLY A 64 -0.72 17.93 1.30
C GLY A 64 -0.08 19.08 0.53
N PRO A 65 0.20 20.21 1.20
CA PRO A 65 0.78 21.39 0.57
C PRO A 65 2.15 21.11 -0.09
N THR A 66 2.88 20.09 0.39
CA THR A 66 4.18 19.67 -0.15
C THR A 66 4.08 18.65 -1.28
N ALA A 67 2.90 18.07 -1.55
CA ALA A 67 2.76 16.97 -2.50
C ALA A 67 3.12 17.39 -3.94
N GLY A 68 2.73 18.60 -4.34
CA GLY A 68 3.11 19.17 -5.63
C GLY A 68 4.62 19.37 -5.75
N TRP A 69 5.25 19.95 -4.72
CA TRP A 69 6.70 20.12 -4.67
C TRP A 69 7.43 18.77 -4.72
N LEU A 70 6.96 17.75 -4.00
CA LEU A 70 7.55 16.42 -3.96
C LEU A 70 7.46 15.74 -5.34
N ARG A 71 6.28 15.75 -5.98
CA ARG A 71 6.08 15.19 -7.34
C ARG A 71 7.01 15.85 -8.36
N SER A 72 7.07 17.19 -8.36
CA SER A 72 7.96 17.94 -9.26
C SER A 72 9.44 17.69 -8.98
N THR A 73 9.82 17.54 -7.72
CA THR A 73 11.21 17.25 -7.32
C THR A 73 11.63 15.85 -7.77
N ILE A 74 10.77 14.83 -7.56
CA ILE A 74 11.02 13.46 -8.05
C ILE A 74 11.10 13.44 -9.58
N ALA A 75 10.21 14.14 -10.28
CA ALA A 75 10.25 14.21 -11.75
C ALA A 75 11.53 14.87 -12.27
N LYS A 76 12.01 15.93 -11.60
CA LYS A 76 13.20 16.69 -12.02
C LYS A 76 14.52 16.00 -11.70
N PHE A 77 14.62 15.35 -10.55
CA PHE A 77 15.90 14.84 -10.03
C PHE A 77 15.95 13.31 -9.92
N GLY A 78 14.83 12.62 -10.19
CA GLY A 78 14.66 11.22 -9.81
C GLY A 78 14.65 11.05 -8.28
N TYR A 79 14.43 9.82 -7.83
CA TYR A 79 14.69 9.46 -6.43
C TYR A 79 16.21 9.37 -6.21
N LYS A 80 16.83 10.41 -5.62
CA LYS A 80 18.24 10.37 -5.18
C LYS A 80 18.40 9.24 -4.15
N GLY A 81 18.89 8.08 -4.57
CA GLY A 81 19.08 6.90 -3.73
C GLY A 81 18.38 5.61 -4.21
N ALA A 82 17.53 5.66 -5.24
CA ALA A 82 16.86 4.47 -5.82
C ALA A 82 17.80 3.52 -6.60
N GLY A 83 19.12 3.64 -6.40
CA GLY A 83 20.15 2.75 -6.93
C GLY A 83 20.91 1.95 -5.86
N LYS A 84 20.71 2.20 -4.56
CA LYS A 84 21.16 1.25 -3.54
C LYS A 84 20.15 0.12 -3.46
N LYS A 85 20.37 -0.90 -4.31
CA LYS A 85 19.78 -2.22 -4.15
C LYS A 85 19.91 -2.61 -2.67
N VAL A 86 18.79 -2.69 -1.96
CA VAL A 86 18.74 -3.48 -0.72
C VAL A 86 19.10 -4.89 -1.19
N CYS A 87 20.18 -5.44 -0.62
CA CYS A 87 20.76 -6.72 -0.99
C CYS A 87 19.66 -7.74 -1.31
N THR A 88 19.59 -8.17 -2.57
CA THR A 88 19.16 -9.53 -2.85
C THR A 88 20.15 -10.42 -2.13
N THR A 89 19.74 -11.07 -1.05
CA THR A 89 20.42 -12.26 -0.55
C THR A 89 20.50 -13.22 -1.73
N ALA A 90 21.68 -13.35 -2.30
CA ALA A 90 22.01 -14.46 -3.17
C ALA A 90 22.03 -15.71 -2.29
N GLU A 91 21.28 -16.73 -2.72
CA GLU A 91 21.51 -18.12 -2.29
C GLU A 91 22.84 -18.63 -2.87
#